data_AF-A0A2N0QL31-F1
#
_entry.id   AF-A0A2N0QL31-F1
#
_cell.length_a   1.000
_cell.length_b   1.000
_cell.length_c   1.000
_cell.angle_alpha   90.00
_cell.angle_beta   90.00
_cell.angle_gamma   90.00
#
_symmetry.space_group_name_H-M   'P 1'
#
loop_
_entity.id
_entity.type
_entity.pdbx_description
1 polymer ?
#
loop_
_entity_poly.entity_id
_entity_poly.type
_entity_poly.pdbx_seq_one_letter_code
_entity_poly.pdbx_strand_id
1 'polypeptide(L)'
;MEGFFRQYIRLYRPLITKLNELMSPYELSYSLWQVIFYIKNHGPSTLVDVSNYYEVEKPTITRRVHRLEELKLVEQIPGKDRREKKSKQYASKHFRGFKKIY
;
A
#
# COMPACT_ATOMS: atom_id res chain seq x y z
N MET A 1 -2.95 17.58 25.98
CA MET A 1 -2.51 16.85 24.78
C MET A 1 -2.11 15.40 25.07
N GLU A 2 -1.33 15.11 26.11
CA GLU A 2 -0.89 13.74 26.43
C GLU A 2 -2.03 12.72 26.65
N GLY A 3 -3.09 13.12 27.37
CA GLY A 3 -4.25 12.25 27.61
C GLY A 3 -5.00 11.85 26.33
N PHE A 4 -5.03 12.73 25.33
CA PHE A 4 -5.65 12.45 24.02
C PHE A 4 -4.84 11.40 23.25
N PHE A 5 -3.53 11.60 23.09
CA PHE A 5 -2.68 10.65 22.39
C PHE A 5 -2.66 9.27 23.08
N ARG A 6 -2.68 9.25 24.42
CA ARG A 6 -2.77 8.00 25.18
C ARG A 6 -4.07 7.25 24.90
N GLN A 7 -5.20 7.96 24.86
CA GLN A 7 -6.49 7.35 24.54
C GLN A 7 -6.54 6.88 23.08
N TYR A 8 -6.05 7.68 22.15
CA TYR A 8 -5.95 7.32 20.74
C TYR A 8 -5.13 6.03 20.56
N ILE A 9 -3.92 5.96 21.12
CA ILE A 9 -3.05 4.77 21.00
C ILE A 9 -3.70 3.55 21.64
N ARG A 10 -4.38 3.72 22.78
CA ARG A 10 -5.10 2.64 23.48
C ARG A 10 -6.24 2.07 22.65
N LEU A 11 -6.91 2.87 21.83
CA LEU A 11 -7.96 2.41 20.91
C LEU A 11 -7.38 1.83 19.61
N TYR A 12 -6.35 2.49 19.07
CA TYR A 12 -5.75 2.13 17.79
C TYR A 12 -5.08 0.75 17.84
N ARG A 13 -4.31 0.44 18.89
CA ARG A 13 -3.57 -0.84 18.97
C ARG A 13 -4.50 -2.06 18.89
N PRO A 14 -5.53 -2.21 19.74
CA PRO A 14 -6.46 -3.34 19.65
C PRO A 14 -7.19 -3.39 18.30
N LEU A 15 -7.57 -2.24 17.75
CA LEU A 15 -8.23 -2.17 16.45
C LEU A 15 -7.35 -2.77 15.34
N ILE A 16 -6.10 -2.34 15.23
CA ILE A 16 -5.17 -2.88 14.24
C ILE A 16 -4.90 -4.37 14.48
N THR A 17 -4.77 -4.80 15.74
CA THR A 17 -4.63 -6.22 16.07
C THR A 17 -5.83 -7.03 15.55
N LYS A 18 -7.06 -6.58 15.81
CA LYS A 18 -8.27 -7.26 15.32
C LYS A 18 -8.38 -7.25 13.80
N LEU A 19 -8.02 -6.15 13.14
CA LEU A 19 -7.98 -6.11 11.67
C LEU A 19 -6.95 -7.10 11.10
N ASN A 20 -5.77 -7.20 11.71
CA ASN A 20 -4.76 -8.17 11.30
C ASN A 20 -5.23 -9.61 11.55
N GLU A 21 -5.88 -9.90 12.69
CA GLU A 21 -6.46 -11.22 12.98
C GLU A 21 -7.49 -11.63 11.92
N LEU A 22 -8.39 -10.72 11.52
CA LEU A 22 -9.39 -10.96 10.49
C LEU A 22 -8.80 -11.17 9.09
N MET A 23 -7.66 -10.54 8.81
CA MET A 23 -6.97 -10.62 7.51
C MET A 23 -5.98 -11.79 7.43
N SER A 24 -5.55 -12.33 8.57
CA SER A 24 -4.58 -13.42 8.68
C SER A 24 -4.95 -14.67 7.85
N PRO A 25 -6.21 -15.13 7.79
CA PRO A 25 -6.60 -16.27 6.94
C PRO A 25 -6.34 -16.07 5.45
N TYR A 26 -6.18 -14.82 5.01
CA TYR A 26 -5.88 -14.46 3.62
C TYR A 26 -4.39 -14.14 3.41
N GLU A 27 -3.52 -14.47 4.39
CA GLU A 27 -2.12 -14.07 4.44
C GLU A 27 -1.89 -12.55 4.35
N LEU A 28 -2.91 -11.78 4.72
CA LEU A 28 -2.92 -10.33 4.67
C LEU A 28 -2.77 -9.73 6.07
N SER A 29 -2.26 -8.51 6.09
CA SER A 29 -2.31 -7.61 7.23
C SER A 29 -2.94 -6.29 6.80
N TYR A 30 -3.42 -5.51 7.75
CA TYR A 30 -3.95 -4.17 7.50
C TYR A 30 -2.97 -3.30 6.69
N SER A 31 -1.68 -3.45 6.98
CA SER A 31 -0.58 -2.78 6.29
C SER A 31 -0.49 -3.14 4.79
N LEU A 32 -0.68 -4.42 4.44
CA LEU A 32 -0.73 -4.89 3.05
C LEU A 32 -2.03 -4.46 2.37
N TRP A 33 -3.15 -4.55 3.08
CA TRP A 33 -4.46 -4.13 2.60
C TRP A 33 -4.49 -2.64 2.22
N GLN A 34 -3.81 -1.77 2.98
CA GLN A 34 -3.67 -0.35 2.63
C GLN A 34 -3.11 -0.12 1.23
N VAL A 35 -2.12 -0.93 0.81
CA VAL A 35 -1.53 -0.82 -0.53
C VAL A 35 -2.52 -1.29 -1.60
N ILE A 36 -3.21 -2.41 -1.36
CA ILE A 36 -4.28 -2.90 -2.26
C ILE A 36 -5.38 -1.84 -2.41
N PHE A 37 -5.85 -1.28 -1.29
CA PHE A 37 -6.89 -0.27 -1.24
C PHE A 37 -6.47 1.00 -1.99
N TYR A 38 -5.23 1.44 -1.83
CA TYR A 38 -4.70 2.59 -2.56
C TYR A 38 -4.73 2.36 -4.07
N ILE A 39 -4.18 1.24 -4.56
CA ILE A 39 -4.13 0.89 -5.98
C ILE A 39 -5.55 0.73 -6.57
N LYS A 40 -6.49 0.19 -5.78
CA LYS A 40 -7.90 0.06 -6.20
C LYS A 40 -8.55 1.43 -6.47
N ASN A 41 -8.25 2.43 -5.64
CA ASN A 41 -8.87 3.75 -5.72
C ASN A 41 -8.15 4.72 -6.67
N HIS A 42 -6.83 4.59 -6.81
CA HIS A 42 -6.01 5.52 -7.61
C HIS A 42 -5.56 4.92 -8.95
N GLY A 43 -5.77 3.62 -9.16
CA GLY A 43 -5.31 2.91 -10.34
C GLY A 43 -3.83 2.50 -10.22
N PRO A 44 -3.17 2.20 -11.35
CA PRO A 44 -1.76 1.83 -11.32
C PRO A 44 -0.89 2.96 -10.79
N SER A 45 -0.04 2.67 -9.81
CA SER A 45 0.77 3.66 -9.12
C SER A 45 2.20 3.18 -8.91
N THR A 46 3.11 4.10 -8.61
CA THR A 46 4.52 3.80 -8.30
C THR A 46 4.71 3.61 -6.80
N LEU A 47 5.85 3.03 -6.38
CA LEU A 47 6.23 2.96 -4.96
C LEU A 47 6.29 4.35 -4.31
N VAL A 48 6.68 5.38 -5.07
CA VAL A 48 6.84 6.75 -4.59
C VAL A 48 5.47 7.38 -4.30
N ASP A 49 4.48 7.12 -5.15
CA ASP A 49 3.12 7.66 -4.96
C ASP A 49 2.51 7.11 -3.67
N VAL A 50 2.64 5.80 -3.46
CA VAL A 50 2.12 5.11 -2.26
C VAL A 50 2.89 5.54 -1.00
N SER A 51 4.22 5.71 -1.09
CA SER A 51 5.03 6.14 0.05
C SER A 51 4.70 7.56 0.48
N ASN A 52 4.50 8.47 -0.49
CA ASN A 52 4.10 9.85 -0.23
C ASN A 52 2.69 9.92 0.35
N TYR A 53 1.75 9.13 -0.17
CA TYR A 53 0.36 9.14 0.31
C TYR A 53 0.23 8.69 1.78
N TYR A 54 0.97 7.65 2.17
CA TYR A 54 0.93 7.13 3.53
C TYR A 54 1.96 7.74 4.47
N GLU A 55 2.74 8.74 4.00
CA GLU A 55 3.81 9.39 4.76
C GLU A 55 4.79 8.38 5.38
N VAL A 56 5.17 7.36 4.61
CA VAL A 56 6.10 6.31 5.04
C VAL A 56 7.28 6.20 4.08
N GLU A 57 8.40 5.72 4.59
CA GLU A 57 9.61 5.49 3.80
C GLU A 57 9.37 4.49 2.64
N LYS A 58 9.93 4.80 1.46
CA LYS A 58 9.83 3.94 0.28
C LYS A 58 10.21 2.47 0.55
N PRO A 59 11.29 2.13 1.28
CA PRO A 59 11.62 0.75 1.67
C PRO A 59 10.49 0.00 2.41
N THR A 60 9.61 0.71 3.12
CA THR A 60 8.45 0.12 3.80
C THR A 60 7.41 -0.32 2.78
N ILE A 61 7.10 0.53 1.80
CA ILE A 61 6.17 0.19 0.72
C ILE A 61 6.77 -0.89 -0.18
N THR A 62 8.07 -0.85 -0.50
CA THR A 62 8.75 -1.88 -1.30
C THR A 62 8.53 -3.28 -0.72
N ARG A 63 8.72 -3.45 0.60
CA ARG A 63 8.49 -4.73 1.29
C ARG A 63 7.04 -5.19 1.21
N ARG A 64 6.08 -4.27 1.38
CA ARG A 64 4.65 -4.57 1.28
C ARG A 64 4.26 -5.01 -0.13
N VAL A 65 4.75 -4.30 -1.14
CA VAL A 65 4.47 -4.59 -2.55
C VAL A 65 5.07 -5.92 -2.96
N HIS A 66 6.32 -6.23 -2.61
CA HIS A 66 6.90 -7.55 -2.86
C HIS A 66 6.10 -8.68 -2.23
N ARG A 67 5.66 -8.52 -0.97
CA ARG A 67 4.80 -9.52 -0.34
C ARG A 67 3.47 -9.69 -1.08
N LEU A 68 2.88 -8.60 -1.60
CA LEU A 68 1.66 -8.67 -2.40
C LEU A 68 1.87 -9.30 -3.78
N GLU A 69 3.07 -9.21 -4.36
CA GLU A 69 3.45 -9.91 -5.58
C GLU A 69 3.57 -11.41 -5.34
N GLU A 70 4.22 -11.82 -4.24
CA GLU A 70 4.29 -13.24 -3.83
C GLU A 70 2.90 -13.84 -3.66
N LEU A 71 1.97 -13.08 -3.07
CA LEU A 71 0.57 -13.45 -2.91
C LEU A 71 -0.24 -13.35 -4.22
N LYS A 72 0.37 -12.93 -5.33
CA LYS A 72 -0.28 -12.72 -6.64
C LYS A 72 -1.50 -11.80 -6.55
N LEU A 73 -1.42 -10.77 -5.71
CA LEU A 73 -2.47 -9.75 -5.53
C LEU A 73 -2.15 -8.45 -6.27
N VAL A 74 -0.88 -8.23 -6.57
CA VAL A 74 -0.38 -7.08 -7.32
C VAL A 74 0.66 -7.56 -8.33
N GLU A 75 0.73 -6.91 -9.49
CA GLU A 75 1.77 -7.14 -10.49
C GLU A 75 2.47 -5.83 -10.89
N GLN A 76 3.78 -5.93 -11.14
CA GLN A 76 4.54 -4.87 -11.80
C GLN A 76 4.16 -4.80 -13.27
N ILE A 77 3.72 -3.63 -13.70
CA ILE A 77 3.52 -3.31 -15.11
C ILE A 77 4.59 -2.30 -15.55
N PRO A 78 5.12 -2.43 -16.78
CA PRO A 78 5.95 -1.40 -17.37
C PRO A 78 5.14 -0.10 -17.42
N GLY A 79 5.71 0.98 -16.87
CA GLY A 79 5.05 2.28 -16.83
C GLY A 79 4.66 2.70 -18.24
N LYS A 80 3.36 2.90 -18.47
CA LYS A 80 2.89 3.43 -19.75
C LYS A 80 3.22 4.92 -19.76
N ASP A 81 4.16 5.28 -20.61
CA ASP A 81 4.68 6.63 -20.82
C ASP A 81 3.56 7.57 -21.32
N ARG A 82 2.72 8.04 -20.39
CA ARG A 82 1.82 9.17 -20.60
C ARG A 82 2.61 10.42 -20.20
N ARG A 83 3.38 10.95 -21.17
CA ARG A 83 3.79 12.37 -21.22
C ARG A 83 2.66 13.24 -20.65
N GLU A 84 2.86 14.20 -19.75
CA GLU A 84 3.83 15.29 -19.81
C GLU A 84 3.79 16.10 -18.48
N LYS A 85 4.92 16.78 -18.18
CA LYS A 85 5.13 17.82 -17.14
C LYS A 85 5.34 17.36 -15.69
N LYS A 86 6.46 16.71 -15.44
CA LYS A 86 7.70 17.36 -14.94
C LYS A 86 8.72 16.28 -14.54
N SER A 87 9.95 16.52 -14.98
CA SER A 87 11.17 15.80 -14.58
C SER A 87 11.36 14.40 -15.16
N LYS A 88 12.19 14.39 -16.21
CA LYS A 88 13.01 13.26 -16.65
C LYS A 88 13.82 12.70 -15.48
N GLN A 89 13.28 11.73 -14.74
CA GLN A 89 14.13 10.76 -14.05
C GLN A 89 13.32 9.53 -13.65
N TYR A 90 13.77 8.36 -14.11
CA TYR A 90 13.28 7.02 -13.80
C TYR A 90 12.04 6.56 -14.58
N ALA A 91 12.26 5.61 -15.49
CA ALA A 91 11.22 4.70 -15.98
C ALA A 91 10.53 4.07 -14.76
N SER A 92 9.36 4.59 -14.42
CA SER A 92 8.72 4.28 -13.15
C SER A 92 7.91 3.00 -13.30
N LYS A 93 8.31 1.94 -12.60
CA LYS A 93 7.54 0.69 -12.53
C LYS A 93 6.23 0.97 -11.79
N HIS A 94 5.12 0.72 -12.47
CA HIS A 94 3.79 0.86 -11.89
C HIS A 94 3.33 -0.49 -11.38
N PHE A 95 2.42 -0.49 -10.41
CA PHE A 95 1.83 -1.69 -9.85
C PHE A 95 0.33 -1.65 -10.03
N ARG A 96 -0.28 -2.76 -10.43
CA ARG A 96 -1.74 -2.88 -10.57
C ARG A 96 -2.26 -4.05 -9.75
N GLY A 97 -3.41 -3.88 -9.11
CA GLY A 97 -4.11 -4.96 -8.40
C GLY A 97 -4.84 -5.88 -9.37
N PHE A 98 -4.85 -7.20 -9.10
CA PHE A 98 -5.64 -8.14 -9.87
C PHE A 98 -7.14 -7.87 -9.66
N LYS A 99 -7.90 -7.83 -10.76
CA LYS A 99 -9.35 -7.57 -10.76
C LYS A 99 -10.19 -8.67 -10.08
N LYS A 100 -9.57 -9.74 -9.56
CA LYS A 100 -10.18 -11.05 -9.31
C LYS A 100 -10.34 -11.44 -7.83
N ILE A 101 -10.15 -10.50 -6.89
CA ILE A 101 -10.43 -10.76 -5.47
C ILE A 101 -11.83 -10.25 -5.09
N TYR A 102 -12.85 -10.54 -5.89
CA TYR A 102 -14.28 -10.52 -5.50
C TYR A 102 -15.04 -11.40 -6.49
#